data_AF-A0A524C8Q8-F1
#
_entry.id   AF-A0A524C8Q8-F1
#
_cell.length_a   1.000
_cell.length_b   1.000
_cell.length_c   1.000
_cell.angle_alpha   90.00
_cell.angle_beta   90.00
_cell.angle_gamma   90.00
#
_symmetry.space_group_name_H-M   'P 1'
#
loop_
_entity.id
_entity.type
_entity.pdbx_description
1 polymer ?
#
loop_
_entity_poly.entity_id
_entity_poly.type
_entity_poly.pdbx_seq_one_letter_code
_entity_poly.pdbx_strand_id
1 'polypeptide(L)'
;MFHHQSLSENDYFNICYRLGIDPESDTKATKILDEILDLEKITTTTAILKERLQGKNCFVFGAGPSLLEALQEIQQRLDKKTLQNVRIIAADGAAKALIKKEIAIDLVVSDLDGSLSTLKELHQKGKTIIAVHAHGDNIERLIAVKSLLQKGKIIGTTQGNETNKIKNYGGFTDGDRAVYLAANIGAKQIILFGFDFGDIIGKFSKPENHQKDFPASTKKKTKLSIAKELLEKTVNYFPQLTIFNCTPKGEPLESIATINYEQLEDILIKKD
;
A
#
# COMPACT_ATOMS: atom_id res chain seq x y z
N MET A 1 20.68 10.80 -5.16
CA MET A 1 19.86 10.26 -6.27
C MET A 1 19.03 9.15 -5.66
N PHE A 2 17.69 9.24 -5.66
CA PHE A 2 16.85 8.15 -5.15
C PHE A 2 16.95 6.98 -6.14
N HIS A 3 17.37 5.81 -5.67
CA HIS A 3 17.48 4.61 -6.49
C HIS A 3 16.08 4.00 -6.62
N HIS A 4 15.60 3.82 -7.85
CA HIS A 4 14.35 3.09 -8.09
C HIS A 4 14.60 1.61 -7.79
N GLN A 5 13.94 1.08 -6.78
CA GLN A 5 14.00 -0.31 -6.37
C GLN A 5 12.73 -1.03 -6.81
N SER A 6 12.88 -1.95 -7.77
CA SER A 6 11.83 -2.88 -8.16
C SER A 6 11.87 -4.16 -7.32
N LEU A 7 10.81 -4.96 -7.41
CA LEU A 7 10.87 -6.36 -6.97
C LEU A 7 11.97 -7.06 -7.76
N SER A 8 12.89 -7.73 -7.07
CA SER A 8 13.97 -8.44 -7.76
C SER A 8 13.40 -9.63 -8.53
N GLU A 9 14.02 -9.98 -9.66
CA GLU A 9 13.62 -11.12 -10.48
C GLU A 9 13.62 -12.42 -9.66
N ASN A 10 14.65 -12.62 -8.83
CA ASN A 10 14.75 -13.77 -7.94
C ASN A 10 13.62 -13.82 -6.90
N ASP A 11 13.29 -12.68 -6.27
CA ASP A 11 12.16 -12.61 -5.34
C ASP A 11 10.83 -12.89 -6.05
N TYR A 12 10.63 -12.31 -7.24
CA TYR A 12 9.43 -12.52 -8.03
C TYR A 12 9.23 -13.99 -8.40
N PHE A 13 10.24 -14.66 -8.98
CA PHE A 13 10.11 -16.07 -9.34
C PHE A 13 9.96 -16.99 -8.12
N ASN A 14 10.61 -16.67 -6.98
CA ASN A 14 10.38 -17.39 -5.73
C ASN A 14 8.92 -17.25 -5.26
N ILE A 15 8.34 -16.05 -5.36
CA ILE A 15 6.92 -15.81 -5.05
C ILE A 15 6.02 -16.61 -5.98
N CYS A 16 6.31 -16.61 -7.28
CA CYS A 16 5.56 -17.39 -8.27
C CYS A 16 5.58 -18.87 -7.92
N TYR A 17 6.75 -19.41 -7.60
CA TYR A 17 6.92 -20.80 -7.16
C TYR A 17 6.10 -21.10 -5.88
N ARG A 18 6.21 -20.27 -4.84
CA ARG A 18 5.52 -20.47 -3.55
C ARG A 18 3.99 -20.40 -3.66
N LEU A 19 3.46 -19.65 -4.61
CA LEU A 19 2.02 -19.36 -4.72
C LEU A 19 1.36 -19.95 -5.97
N GLY A 20 2.12 -20.62 -6.83
CA GLY A 20 1.64 -21.14 -8.11
C GLY A 20 1.14 -20.03 -9.04
N ILE A 21 1.82 -18.87 -9.06
CA ILE A 21 1.46 -17.75 -9.95
C ILE A 21 2.12 -17.98 -11.30
N ASP A 22 1.35 -17.82 -12.37
CA ASP A 22 1.84 -17.82 -13.74
C ASP A 22 2.37 -16.43 -14.15
N PRO A 23 3.68 -16.28 -14.43
CA PRO A 23 4.26 -15.01 -14.86
C PRO A 23 3.72 -14.48 -16.19
N GLU A 24 3.24 -15.36 -17.09
CA GLU A 24 2.64 -14.92 -18.36
C GLU A 24 1.31 -14.20 -18.13
N SER A 25 0.51 -14.70 -17.19
CA SER A 25 -0.73 -14.06 -16.76
C SER A 25 -0.50 -12.66 -16.16
N ASP A 26 0.55 -12.47 -15.36
CA ASP A 26 0.94 -11.14 -14.85
C ASP A 26 1.39 -10.19 -15.98
N THR A 27 2.14 -10.72 -16.95
CA THR A 27 2.56 -9.97 -18.14
C THR A 27 1.36 -9.53 -18.95
N LYS A 28 0.35 -10.40 -19.12
CA LYS A 28 -0.91 -10.08 -19.80
C LYS A 28 -1.68 -8.99 -19.05
N ALA A 29 -1.81 -9.10 -17.73
CA ALA A 29 -2.48 -8.09 -16.92
C ALA A 29 -1.79 -6.72 -17.03
N THR A 30 -0.45 -6.70 -17.03
CA THR A 30 0.36 -5.49 -17.19
C THR A 30 0.08 -4.81 -18.53
N LYS A 31 0.05 -5.57 -19.63
CA LYS A 31 -0.29 -5.05 -20.97
C LYS A 31 -1.70 -4.46 -21.02
N ILE A 32 -2.69 -5.13 -20.42
CA ILE A 32 -4.07 -4.65 -20.36
C ILE A 32 -4.16 -3.33 -19.58
N LEU A 33 -3.50 -3.23 -18.43
CA LEU A 33 -3.48 -1.98 -17.67
C LEU A 33 -2.75 -0.87 -18.45
N ASP A 34 -1.64 -1.18 -19.14
CA ASP A 34 -0.95 -0.21 -20.01
C ASP A 34 -1.86 0.34 -21.12
N GLU A 35 -2.62 -0.52 -21.78
CA GLU A 35 -3.56 -0.12 -22.84
C GLU A 35 -4.72 0.74 -22.30
N ILE A 36 -5.15 0.49 -21.06
CA ILE A 36 -6.21 1.27 -20.42
C ILE A 36 -5.74 2.68 -20.06
N LEU A 37 -4.49 2.80 -19.59
CA LEU A 37 -3.96 4.05 -19.05
C LEU A 37 -3.39 4.98 -20.14
N ASP A 38 -3.55 6.28 -19.89
CA ASP A 38 -3.05 7.35 -20.75
C ASP A 38 -1.73 7.92 -20.22
N LEU A 39 -0.69 7.98 -21.07
CA LEU A 39 0.66 8.32 -20.65
C LEU A 39 0.78 9.75 -20.08
N GLU A 40 0.07 10.72 -20.66
CA GLU A 40 0.10 12.11 -20.20
C GLU A 40 -0.50 12.23 -18.80
N LYS A 41 -1.64 11.56 -18.56
CA LYS A 41 -2.27 11.50 -17.23
C LYS A 41 -1.41 10.79 -16.21
N ILE A 42 -0.73 9.69 -16.58
CA ILE A 42 0.18 8.99 -15.67
C ILE A 42 1.37 9.88 -15.30
N THR A 43 1.95 10.58 -16.28
CA THR A 43 3.07 11.50 -16.05
C THR A 43 2.66 12.60 -15.08
N THR A 44 1.51 13.24 -15.32
CA THR A 44 0.95 14.28 -14.45
C THR A 44 0.64 13.75 -13.05
N THR A 45 -0.01 12.59 -12.94
CA THR A 45 -0.38 12.00 -11.65
C THR A 45 0.85 11.59 -10.85
N THR A 46 1.89 11.08 -11.51
CA THR A 46 3.17 10.70 -10.88
C THR A 46 3.90 11.93 -10.35
N ALA A 47 3.87 13.06 -11.07
CA ALA A 47 4.42 14.32 -10.58
C ALA A 47 3.70 14.80 -9.30
N ILE A 48 2.36 14.77 -9.29
CA ILE A 48 1.56 15.12 -8.11
C ILE A 48 1.87 14.17 -6.94
N LEU A 49 2.01 12.87 -7.21
CA LEU A 49 2.36 11.90 -6.19
C LEU A 49 3.72 12.21 -5.55
N LYS A 50 4.70 12.58 -6.39
CA LYS A 50 6.02 12.98 -5.94
C LYS A 50 5.98 14.20 -5.04
N GLU A 51 5.25 15.25 -5.43
CA GLU A 51 5.03 16.43 -4.58
C GLU A 51 4.37 16.10 -3.24
N ARG A 52 3.46 15.13 -3.23
CA ARG A 52 2.77 14.71 -2.00
C ARG A 52 3.68 13.98 -1.04
N LEU A 53 4.45 13.01 -1.51
CA LEU A 53 5.15 12.07 -0.61
C LEU A 53 6.63 12.42 -0.40
N GLN A 54 7.30 13.03 -1.38
CA GLN A 54 8.74 13.26 -1.31
C GLN A 54 9.10 14.19 -0.14
N GLY A 55 10.02 13.72 0.71
CA GLY A 55 10.46 14.45 1.90
C GLY A 55 9.40 14.60 2.98
N LYS A 56 8.26 13.88 2.89
CA LYS A 56 7.18 13.91 3.88
C LYS A 56 7.15 12.66 4.76
N ASN A 57 6.61 12.81 5.96
CA ASN A 57 6.29 11.68 6.82
C ASN A 57 5.03 10.99 6.27
N CYS A 58 5.07 9.67 6.09
CA CYS A 58 3.99 8.90 5.51
C CYS A 58 3.49 7.86 6.51
N PHE A 59 2.17 7.82 6.74
CA PHE A 59 1.51 6.74 7.45
C PHE A 59 0.98 5.74 6.42
N VAL A 60 1.33 4.47 6.59
CA VAL A 60 0.83 3.38 5.74
C VAL A 60 -0.09 2.50 6.58
N PHE A 61 -1.34 2.36 6.14
CA PHE A 61 -2.35 1.57 6.83
C PHE A 61 -2.60 0.26 6.08
N GLY A 62 -2.25 -0.85 6.74
CA GLY A 62 -2.65 -2.20 6.38
C GLY A 62 -4.06 -2.54 6.89
N ALA A 63 -4.64 -3.63 6.39
CA ALA A 63 -5.97 -4.09 6.76
C ALA A 63 -5.96 -5.19 7.84
N GLY A 64 -4.96 -5.19 8.73
CA GLY A 64 -4.87 -6.12 9.85
C GLY A 64 -5.86 -5.82 10.98
N PRO A 65 -6.05 -6.76 11.94
CA PRO A 65 -7.05 -6.64 13.00
C PRO A 65 -6.84 -5.43 13.92
N SER A 66 -5.60 -4.95 14.11
CA SER A 66 -5.32 -3.77 14.93
C SER A 66 -5.67 -2.43 14.27
N LEU A 67 -6.09 -2.42 12.99
CA LEU A 67 -6.35 -1.18 12.25
C LEU A 67 -7.31 -0.23 12.97
N LEU A 68 -8.43 -0.72 13.53
CA LEU A 68 -9.40 0.16 14.19
C LEU A 68 -8.88 0.77 15.48
N GLU A 69 -8.09 0.00 16.24
CA GLU A 69 -7.41 0.49 17.44
C GLU A 69 -6.40 1.58 17.06
N ALA A 70 -5.57 1.33 16.05
CA ALA A 70 -4.61 2.32 15.56
C ALA A 70 -5.28 3.64 15.13
N LEU A 71 -6.39 3.56 14.39
CA LEU A 71 -7.14 4.76 14.00
C LEU A 71 -7.69 5.53 15.21
N GLN A 72 -8.15 4.82 16.25
CA GLN A 72 -8.63 5.44 17.47
C GLN A 72 -7.50 6.13 18.23
N GLU A 73 -6.38 5.45 18.43
CA GLU A 73 -5.21 5.99 19.14
C GLU A 73 -4.66 7.24 18.42
N ILE A 74 -4.53 7.19 17.09
CA ILE A 74 -4.10 8.33 16.28
C ILE A 74 -5.04 9.53 16.46
N GLN A 75 -6.36 9.33 16.43
CA GLN A 75 -7.34 10.41 16.58
C GLN A 75 -7.35 11.01 17.99
N GLN A 76 -7.02 10.22 19.01
CA GLN A 76 -6.98 10.67 20.40
C GLN A 76 -5.69 11.40 20.76
N ARG A 77 -4.57 10.99 20.16
CA ARG A 77 -3.23 11.43 20.53
C ARG A 77 -2.67 12.53 19.63
N LEU A 78 -2.93 12.46 18.33
CA LEU A 78 -2.36 13.40 17.37
C LEU A 78 -3.33 14.55 17.11
N ASP A 79 -2.84 15.77 17.27
CA ASP A 79 -3.61 16.96 16.93
C ASP A 79 -3.80 17.10 15.40
N LYS A 80 -4.76 17.94 15.02
CA LYS A 80 -5.09 18.18 13.61
C LYS A 80 -3.90 18.73 12.82
N LYS A 81 -3.01 19.50 13.45
CA LYS A 81 -1.84 20.10 12.79
C LYS A 81 -0.81 19.03 12.43
N THR A 82 -0.54 18.12 13.34
CA THR A 82 0.34 16.96 13.14
C THR A 82 -0.22 16.08 12.03
N LEU A 83 -1.52 15.79 12.05
CA LEU A 83 -2.18 15.01 11.01
C LEU A 83 -2.18 15.68 9.62
N GLN A 84 -2.10 17.01 9.56
CA GLN A 84 -1.96 17.75 8.29
C GLN A 84 -0.53 17.67 7.71
N ASN A 85 0.47 17.43 8.56
CA ASN A 85 1.88 17.34 8.16
C ASN A 85 2.30 15.94 7.73
N VAL A 86 1.45 14.93 7.93
CA VAL A 86 1.67 13.55 7.47
C VAL A 86 0.86 13.26 6.21
N ARG A 87 1.35 12.33 5.39
CA ARG A 87 0.60 11.80 4.25
C ARG A 87 0.01 10.45 4.58
N ILE A 88 -1.24 10.22 4.15
CA ILE A 88 -1.98 9.00 4.49
C ILE A 88 -2.04 8.10 3.28
N ILE A 89 -1.48 6.90 3.42
CA ILE A 89 -1.44 5.86 2.40
C ILE A 89 -2.23 4.65 2.92
N ALA A 90 -3.17 4.16 2.12
CA ALA A 90 -4.00 3.02 2.49
C ALA A 90 -3.76 1.82 1.56
N ALA A 91 -3.59 0.64 2.14
CA ALA A 91 -3.64 -0.62 1.42
C ALA A 91 -5.09 -1.08 1.27
N ASP A 92 -5.61 -0.95 0.05
CA ASP A 92 -6.92 -1.39 -0.41
C ASP A 92 -8.03 -1.28 0.66
N GLY A 93 -8.40 -2.39 1.29
CA GLY A 93 -9.43 -2.48 2.33
C GLY A 93 -9.29 -1.49 3.49
N ALA A 94 -8.06 -1.09 3.85
CA ALA A 94 -7.82 -0.08 4.87
C ALA A 94 -8.45 1.28 4.52
N ALA A 95 -8.58 1.60 3.22
CA ALA A 95 -9.22 2.82 2.75
C ALA A 95 -10.67 2.94 3.23
N LYS A 96 -11.41 1.83 3.28
CA LYS A 96 -12.79 1.81 3.79
C LYS A 96 -12.87 2.18 5.26
N ALA A 97 -11.90 1.75 6.07
CA ALA A 97 -11.84 2.09 7.49
C ALA A 97 -11.50 3.59 7.69
N LEU A 98 -10.53 4.09 6.93
CA LEU A 98 -10.11 5.50 6.96
C LEU A 98 -11.25 6.44 6.55
N ILE A 99 -11.99 6.13 5.48
CA ILE A 99 -13.16 6.91 5.05
C ILE A 99 -14.22 6.96 6.14
N LYS A 100 -14.52 5.81 6.78
CA LYS A 100 -15.49 5.76 7.90
C LYS A 100 -15.08 6.59 9.11
N LYS A 101 -13.78 6.88 9.25
CA LYS A 101 -13.22 7.74 10.29
C LYS A 101 -12.97 9.17 9.80
N GLU A 102 -13.43 9.50 8.59
CA GLU A 102 -13.29 10.82 7.96
C GLU A 102 -11.82 11.26 7.79
N ILE A 103 -10.91 10.30 7.67
CA ILE A 103 -9.48 10.57 7.45
C ILE A 103 -9.24 10.71 5.94
N ALA A 104 -8.63 11.83 5.56
CA ALA A 104 -8.28 12.10 4.16
C ALA A 104 -7.14 11.19 3.70
N ILE A 105 -7.29 10.58 2.52
CA ILE A 105 -6.33 9.62 1.95
C ILE A 105 -5.61 10.27 0.77
N ASP A 106 -4.29 10.21 0.73
CA ASP A 106 -3.47 10.72 -0.37
C ASP A 106 -3.29 9.71 -1.48
N LEU A 107 -3.04 8.47 -1.07
CA LEU A 107 -2.72 7.35 -1.95
C LEU A 107 -3.46 6.11 -1.45
N VAL A 108 -4.11 5.40 -2.36
CA VAL A 108 -4.56 4.02 -2.15
C VAL A 108 -3.76 3.11 -3.06
N VAL A 109 -3.22 2.02 -2.53
CA VAL A 109 -2.63 0.92 -3.32
C VAL A 109 -3.61 -0.23 -3.33
N SER A 110 -3.98 -0.74 -4.50
CA SER A 110 -5.03 -1.75 -4.63
C SER A 110 -4.82 -2.64 -5.86
N ASP A 111 -5.07 -3.93 -5.69
CA ASP A 111 -5.24 -4.91 -6.76
C ASP A 111 -6.69 -5.04 -7.24
N LEU A 112 -7.56 -4.13 -6.78
CA LEU A 112 -8.98 -4.03 -7.07
C LEU A 112 -9.84 -5.17 -6.51
N ASP A 113 -9.33 -6.02 -5.60
CA ASP A 113 -10.11 -7.07 -4.94
C ASP A 113 -10.98 -6.57 -3.76
N GLY A 114 -10.78 -5.31 -3.37
CA GLY A 114 -11.55 -4.61 -2.35
C GLY A 114 -12.89 -4.01 -2.81
N SER A 115 -13.37 -3.04 -2.05
CA SER A 115 -14.70 -2.47 -2.24
C SER A 115 -14.75 -1.46 -3.40
N LEU A 116 -15.40 -1.84 -4.51
CA LEU A 116 -15.56 -0.96 -5.67
C LEU A 116 -16.30 0.36 -5.34
N SER A 117 -17.21 0.35 -4.36
CA SER A 117 -17.89 1.56 -3.91
C SER A 117 -16.92 2.53 -3.24
N THR A 118 -15.99 2.04 -2.42
CA THR A 118 -14.89 2.83 -1.84
C THR A 118 -14.06 3.50 -2.95
N LEU A 119 -13.66 2.75 -3.98
CA LEU A 119 -12.87 3.31 -5.09
C LEU A 119 -13.66 4.37 -5.87
N LYS A 120 -14.95 4.15 -6.12
CA LYS A 120 -15.82 5.14 -6.78
C LYS A 120 -15.98 6.41 -5.94
N GLU A 121 -16.13 6.29 -4.62
CA GLU A 121 -16.22 7.44 -3.71
C GLU A 121 -14.93 8.27 -3.73
N LEU A 122 -13.78 7.61 -3.63
CA LEU A 122 -12.47 8.27 -3.70
C LEU A 122 -12.26 8.97 -5.05
N HIS A 123 -12.65 8.30 -6.14
CA HIS A 123 -12.62 8.88 -7.48
C HIS A 123 -13.49 10.14 -7.59
N GLN A 124 -14.73 10.09 -7.09
CA GLN A 124 -15.66 11.24 -7.10
C GLN A 124 -15.15 12.42 -6.29
N LYS A 125 -14.49 12.17 -5.15
CA LYS A 125 -13.85 13.21 -4.34
C LYS A 125 -12.65 13.86 -5.05
N GLY A 126 -12.05 13.20 -6.03
CA GLY A 126 -11.00 13.74 -6.92
C GLY A 126 -9.66 14.09 -6.27
N LYS A 127 -9.52 13.87 -4.95
CA LYS A 127 -8.31 14.23 -4.19
C LYS A 127 -7.31 13.08 -4.11
N THR A 128 -7.76 11.84 -4.01
CA THR A 128 -6.92 10.66 -3.77
C THR A 128 -6.32 10.13 -5.06
N ILE A 129 -5.04 9.74 -5.03
CA ILE A 129 -4.38 9.00 -6.11
C ILE A 129 -4.59 7.51 -5.85
N ILE A 130 -4.84 6.72 -6.89
CA ILE A 130 -5.00 5.28 -6.78
C ILE A 130 -3.86 4.61 -7.57
N ALA A 131 -2.98 3.91 -6.87
CA ALA A 131 -2.02 3.01 -7.48
C ALA A 131 -2.68 1.66 -7.71
N VAL A 132 -2.87 1.32 -8.98
CA VAL A 132 -3.52 0.07 -9.37
C VAL A 132 -2.46 -0.95 -9.72
N HIS A 133 -2.54 -2.11 -9.08
CA HIS A 133 -1.64 -3.22 -9.33
C HIS A 133 -2.23 -4.20 -10.35
N ALA A 134 -1.51 -4.45 -11.44
CA ALA A 134 -1.90 -5.45 -12.43
C ALA A 134 -1.26 -6.81 -12.11
N HIS A 135 -2.07 -7.86 -12.04
CA HIS A 135 -1.62 -9.25 -11.90
C HIS A 135 -2.64 -10.21 -12.53
N GLY A 136 -2.25 -11.46 -12.78
CA GLY A 136 -3.04 -12.42 -13.57
C GLY A 136 -4.49 -12.59 -13.13
N ASP A 137 -4.75 -12.60 -11.82
CA ASP A 137 -6.08 -12.87 -11.25
C ASP A 137 -7.05 -11.67 -11.31
N ASN A 138 -6.60 -10.46 -11.70
CA ASN A 138 -7.45 -9.26 -11.67
C ASN A 138 -7.78 -8.66 -13.04
N ILE A 139 -7.46 -9.34 -14.14
CA ILE A 139 -7.72 -8.88 -15.51
C ILE A 139 -9.18 -8.47 -15.72
N GLU A 140 -10.13 -9.29 -15.29
CA GLU A 140 -11.56 -8.97 -15.45
C GLU A 140 -11.95 -7.70 -14.67
N ARG A 141 -11.36 -7.49 -13.49
CA ARG A 141 -11.60 -6.29 -12.68
C ARG A 141 -11.05 -5.05 -13.38
N LEU A 142 -9.84 -5.12 -13.94
CA LEU A 142 -9.24 -4.03 -14.72
C LEU A 142 -10.17 -3.57 -15.85
N ILE A 143 -10.74 -4.53 -16.59
CA ILE A 143 -11.70 -4.26 -17.67
C ILE A 143 -12.98 -3.64 -17.12
N ALA A 144 -13.54 -4.21 -16.04
CA ALA A 144 -14.78 -3.74 -15.44
C ALA A 144 -14.71 -2.29 -14.92
N VAL A 145 -13.54 -1.85 -14.43
CA VAL A 145 -13.34 -0.49 -13.93
C VAL A 145 -12.64 0.44 -14.92
N LYS A 146 -12.44 0.03 -16.18
CA LYS A 146 -11.70 0.78 -17.22
C LYS A 146 -12.05 2.27 -17.28
N SER A 147 -13.34 2.62 -17.24
CA SER A 147 -13.79 4.02 -17.29
C SER A 147 -13.32 4.86 -16.10
N LEU A 148 -13.28 4.26 -14.89
CA LEU A 148 -12.72 4.90 -13.70
C LEU A 148 -11.22 5.09 -13.87
N LEU A 149 -10.52 4.07 -14.38
CA LEU A 149 -9.07 4.11 -14.57
C LEU A 149 -8.64 5.19 -15.56
N GLN A 150 -9.39 5.34 -16.66
CA GLN A 150 -9.12 6.34 -17.70
C GLN A 150 -9.37 7.79 -17.24
N LYS A 151 -10.26 8.00 -16.27
CA LYS A 151 -10.68 9.34 -15.83
C LYS A 151 -10.06 9.74 -14.49
N GLY A 152 -9.60 8.78 -13.69
CA GLY A 152 -9.07 9.00 -12.36
C GLY A 152 -7.61 9.47 -12.33
N LYS A 153 -7.18 9.87 -11.13
CA LYS A 153 -5.76 10.07 -10.81
C LYS A 153 -5.15 8.70 -10.50
N ILE A 154 -4.72 8.02 -11.54
CA ILE A 154 -4.20 6.65 -11.45
C ILE A 154 -2.68 6.65 -11.68
N ILE A 155 -1.98 5.76 -10.99
CA ILE A 155 -0.67 5.25 -11.43
C ILE A 155 -0.76 3.74 -11.57
N GLY A 156 -0.09 3.19 -12.59
CA GLY A 156 -0.08 1.74 -12.81
C GLY A 156 1.14 1.10 -12.16
N THR A 157 0.94 -0.06 -11.52
CA THR A 157 2.00 -0.86 -10.92
C THR A 157 1.96 -2.32 -11.36
N THR A 158 3.12 -2.98 -11.35
CA THR A 158 3.27 -4.40 -11.70
C THR A 158 4.27 -5.08 -10.77
N GLN A 159 4.27 -6.41 -10.76
CA GLN A 159 5.28 -7.25 -10.09
C GLN A 159 6.23 -7.93 -11.09
N GLY A 160 5.95 -7.81 -12.39
CA GLY A 160 6.82 -8.27 -13.48
C GLY A 160 7.55 -7.11 -14.16
N ASN A 161 7.65 -7.20 -15.49
CA ASN A 161 8.35 -6.22 -16.32
C ASN A 161 7.61 -4.89 -16.42
N GLU A 162 8.37 -3.80 -16.30
CA GLU A 162 7.84 -2.44 -16.46
C GLU A 162 7.48 -2.10 -17.90
N THR A 163 6.68 -1.04 -18.05
CA THR A 163 6.45 -0.36 -19.32
C THR A 163 6.75 1.14 -19.15
N ASN A 164 6.40 1.93 -20.18
CA ASN A 164 6.45 3.39 -20.09
C ASN A 164 5.38 3.97 -19.14
N LYS A 165 4.26 3.25 -18.92
CA LYS A 165 3.13 3.71 -18.07
C LYS A 165 3.02 2.95 -16.76
N ILE A 166 3.56 1.74 -16.69
CA ILE A 166 3.44 0.83 -15.55
C ILE A 166 4.82 0.61 -14.92
N LYS A 167 4.93 0.82 -13.61
CA LYS A 167 6.19 0.72 -12.87
C LYS A 167 6.18 -0.39 -11.83
N ASN A 168 7.32 -1.05 -11.64
CA ASN A 168 7.51 -2.02 -10.59
C ASN A 168 8.20 -1.32 -9.42
N TYR A 169 7.43 -0.95 -8.41
CA TYR A 169 7.95 -0.29 -7.21
C TYR A 169 8.48 -1.28 -6.17
N GLY A 170 8.36 -2.60 -6.38
CA GLY A 170 8.58 -3.59 -5.32
C GLY A 170 7.32 -3.94 -4.53
N GLY A 171 7.52 -4.77 -3.50
CA GLY A 171 6.45 -5.36 -2.70
C GLY A 171 5.61 -6.40 -3.46
N PHE A 172 4.74 -7.09 -2.72
CA PHE A 172 3.89 -8.16 -3.22
C PHE A 172 2.41 -7.98 -2.86
N THR A 173 2.08 -7.67 -1.62
CA THR A 173 0.71 -7.32 -1.21
C THR A 173 0.52 -5.81 -1.26
N ASP A 174 -0.73 -5.33 -1.24
CA ASP A 174 -0.99 -3.88 -1.26
C ASP A 174 -0.30 -3.12 -0.12
N GLY A 175 -0.14 -3.76 1.05
CA GLY A 175 0.50 -3.18 2.23
C GLY A 175 1.99 -2.91 2.02
N ASP A 176 2.78 -3.94 1.76
CA ASP A 176 4.22 -3.78 1.54
C ASP A 176 4.51 -3.04 0.22
N ARG A 177 3.68 -3.22 -0.83
CA ARG A 177 3.77 -2.40 -2.05
C ARG A 177 3.59 -0.91 -1.78
N ALA A 178 2.69 -0.53 -0.87
CA ALA A 178 2.54 0.86 -0.45
C ALA A 178 3.80 1.42 0.24
N VAL A 179 4.47 0.61 1.07
CA VAL A 179 5.75 0.99 1.71
C VAL A 179 6.84 1.19 0.66
N TYR A 180 7.01 0.21 -0.22
CA TYR A 180 7.98 0.24 -1.31
C TYR A 180 7.76 1.42 -2.27
N LEU A 181 6.51 1.71 -2.62
CA LEU A 181 6.15 2.85 -3.45
C LEU A 181 6.50 4.18 -2.74
N ALA A 182 6.11 4.35 -1.48
CA ALA A 182 6.46 5.56 -0.72
C ALA A 182 7.97 5.75 -0.58
N ALA A 183 8.71 4.66 -0.37
CA ALA A 183 10.17 4.66 -0.29
C ALA A 183 10.81 5.10 -1.62
N ASN A 184 10.36 4.55 -2.75
CA ASN A 184 10.81 4.92 -4.09
C ASN A 184 10.54 6.38 -4.45
N ILE A 185 9.40 6.93 -4.02
CA ILE A 185 9.07 8.35 -4.21
C ILE A 185 9.95 9.27 -3.33
N GLY A 186 10.59 8.71 -2.29
CA GLY A 186 11.50 9.43 -1.41
C GLY A 186 10.80 10.03 -0.20
N ALA A 187 9.88 9.30 0.43
CA ALA A 187 9.34 9.65 1.75
C ALA A 187 10.48 9.92 2.75
N LYS A 188 10.29 10.87 3.66
CA LYS A 188 11.26 11.17 4.74
C LYS A 188 11.27 10.06 5.79
N GLN A 189 10.08 9.56 6.12
CA GLN A 189 9.86 8.55 7.14
C GLN A 189 8.56 7.82 6.83
N ILE A 190 8.50 6.52 7.13
CA ILE A 190 7.29 5.70 6.98
C ILE A 190 6.91 5.09 8.33
N ILE A 191 5.64 5.18 8.70
CA ILE A 191 5.10 4.56 9.93
C ILE A 191 3.97 3.61 9.53
N LEU A 192 4.08 2.35 9.95
CA LEU A 192 3.17 1.27 9.58
C LEU A 192 2.11 1.06 10.67
N PHE A 193 0.84 0.92 10.26
CA PHE A 193 -0.29 0.62 11.15
C PHE A 193 -1.13 -0.53 10.59
N GLY A 194 -1.55 -1.48 11.43
CA GLY A 194 -2.35 -2.62 10.96
C GLY A 194 -1.55 -3.64 10.14
N PHE A 195 -0.25 -3.75 10.42
CA PHE A 195 0.69 -4.71 9.85
C PHE A 195 0.92 -5.86 10.83
N ASP A 196 -0.16 -6.59 11.17
CA ASP A 196 -0.14 -7.53 12.30
C ASP A 196 0.60 -8.85 12.03
N PHE A 197 0.67 -9.30 10.77
CA PHE A 197 1.33 -10.54 10.31
C PHE A 197 0.96 -11.88 10.97
N GLY A 198 0.08 -11.89 11.98
CA GLY A 198 -0.35 -13.10 12.66
C GLY A 198 -1.44 -13.90 11.94
N ASP A 199 -2.07 -14.80 12.70
CA ASP A 199 -3.05 -15.77 12.19
C ASP A 199 -4.47 -15.22 11.98
N ILE A 200 -4.71 -13.96 12.35
CA ILE A 200 -6.01 -13.30 12.24
C ILE A 200 -5.93 -12.18 11.21
N ILE A 201 -6.90 -12.17 10.31
CA ILE A 201 -7.07 -11.15 9.28
C ILE A 201 -8.15 -10.17 9.72
N GLY A 202 -7.85 -8.88 9.59
CA GLY A 202 -8.80 -7.82 9.91
C GLY A 202 -9.99 -7.85 8.96
N LYS A 203 -11.19 -7.55 9.49
CA LYS A 203 -12.46 -7.52 8.73
C LYS A 203 -12.44 -6.63 7.48
N PHE A 204 -11.53 -5.67 7.40
CA PHE A 204 -11.39 -4.78 6.25
C PHE A 204 -10.60 -5.39 5.10
N SER A 205 -9.88 -6.50 5.29
CA SER A 205 -9.12 -7.13 4.18
C SER A 205 -10.02 -7.74 3.11
N LYS A 206 -11.25 -8.15 3.44
CA LYS A 206 -12.25 -8.72 2.50
C LYS A 206 -13.66 -8.35 2.95
N PRO A 207 -14.03 -7.06 2.87
CA PRO A 207 -15.17 -6.52 3.58
C PRO A 207 -16.53 -6.95 3.02
N GLU A 208 -16.56 -7.57 1.83
CA GLU A 208 -17.78 -8.14 1.24
C GLU A 208 -18.09 -9.53 1.81
N ASN A 209 -17.05 -10.28 2.21
CA ASN A 209 -17.19 -11.66 2.69
C ASN A 209 -17.12 -11.78 4.22
N HIS A 210 -16.57 -10.77 4.90
CA HIS A 210 -16.34 -10.81 6.34
C HIS A 210 -16.77 -9.51 7.03
N GLN A 211 -17.64 -9.64 8.04
CA GLN A 211 -18.06 -8.52 8.90
C GLN A 211 -17.24 -8.41 10.20
N LYS A 212 -16.49 -9.47 10.54
CA LYS A 212 -15.64 -9.61 11.72
C LYS A 212 -14.27 -10.12 11.29
N ASP A 213 -13.29 -10.01 12.18
CA ASP A 213 -11.96 -10.58 11.96
C ASP A 213 -12.07 -12.10 11.84
N PHE A 214 -11.17 -12.69 11.04
CA PHE A 214 -11.28 -14.09 10.63
C PHE A 214 -9.92 -14.77 10.52
N PRO A 215 -9.84 -16.11 10.63
CA PRO A 215 -8.57 -16.82 10.55
C PRO A 215 -7.95 -16.72 9.15
N ALA A 216 -6.63 -16.59 9.09
CA ALA A 216 -5.87 -16.58 7.85
C ALA A 216 -5.85 -17.96 7.19
N SER A 217 -6.22 -18.04 5.92
CA SER A 217 -6.03 -19.25 5.11
C SER A 217 -4.55 -19.52 4.85
N THR A 218 -4.18 -20.76 4.51
CA THR A 218 -2.78 -21.13 4.18
C THR A 218 -2.17 -20.23 3.10
N LYS A 219 -2.93 -19.93 2.03
CA LYS A 219 -2.49 -19.01 0.98
C LYS A 219 -2.26 -17.60 1.55
N LYS A 220 -3.14 -17.09 2.42
CA LYS A 220 -2.98 -15.76 3.02
C LYS A 220 -1.78 -15.71 3.97
N LYS A 221 -1.55 -16.73 4.79
CA LYS A 221 -0.35 -16.84 5.65
C LYS A 221 0.94 -16.80 4.82
N THR A 222 0.97 -17.52 3.69
CA THR A 222 2.09 -17.48 2.75
C THR A 222 2.31 -16.09 2.17
N LYS A 223 1.23 -15.39 1.75
CA LYS A 223 1.32 -13.99 1.29
C LYS A 223 1.86 -13.06 2.37
N LEU A 224 1.41 -13.23 3.63
CA LEU A 224 1.87 -12.41 4.76
C LEU A 224 3.34 -12.66 5.09
N SER A 225 3.82 -13.92 5.04
CA SER A 225 5.23 -14.27 5.18
C SER A 225 6.08 -13.57 4.11
N ILE A 226 5.65 -13.61 2.85
CA ILE A 226 6.32 -12.92 1.73
C ILE A 226 6.38 -11.42 1.99
N ALA A 227 5.26 -10.79 2.35
CA ALA A 227 5.22 -9.35 2.64
C ALA A 227 6.14 -8.98 3.81
N LYS A 228 6.18 -9.80 4.85
CA LYS A 228 7.10 -9.64 5.99
C LYS A 228 8.56 -9.68 5.52
N GLU A 229 8.95 -10.76 4.82
CA GLU A 229 10.30 -10.94 4.25
C GLU A 229 10.71 -9.75 3.34
N LEU A 230 9.79 -9.23 2.52
CA LEU A 230 10.06 -8.09 1.65
C LEU A 230 10.19 -6.78 2.42
N LEU A 231 9.40 -6.57 3.48
CA LEU A 231 9.57 -5.41 4.35
C LEU A 231 10.91 -5.46 5.07
N GLU A 232 11.37 -6.63 5.53
CA GLU A 232 12.70 -6.76 6.15
C GLU A 232 13.83 -6.34 5.21
N LYS A 233 13.67 -6.51 3.90
CA LYS A 233 14.68 -6.11 2.92
C LYS A 233 14.72 -4.60 2.67
N THR A 234 13.69 -3.85 3.09
CA THR A 234 13.60 -2.40 2.80
C THR A 234 14.75 -1.61 3.40
N VAL A 235 15.27 -2.00 4.57
CA VAL A 235 16.40 -1.32 5.21
C VAL A 235 17.69 -1.42 4.39
N ASN A 236 17.84 -2.49 3.60
CA ASN A 236 19.00 -2.69 2.72
C ASN A 236 18.87 -1.88 1.43
N TYR A 237 17.65 -1.78 0.89
CA TYR A 237 17.39 -1.04 -0.34
C TYR A 237 17.30 0.47 -0.12
N PHE A 238 16.85 0.89 1.07
CA PHE A 238 16.64 2.29 1.44
C PHE A 238 17.34 2.62 2.76
N PRO A 239 18.68 2.56 2.84
CA PRO A 239 19.42 2.69 4.10
C PRO A 239 19.27 4.06 4.80
N GLN A 240 18.84 5.08 4.06
CA GLN A 240 18.59 6.43 4.61
C GLN A 240 17.14 6.64 5.05
N LEU A 241 16.24 5.70 4.75
CA LEU A 241 14.83 5.80 5.08
C LEU A 241 14.58 5.23 6.48
N THR A 242 13.97 6.02 7.35
CA THR A 242 13.48 5.51 8.63
C THR A 242 12.08 4.92 8.45
N ILE A 243 11.93 3.65 8.80
CA ILE A 243 10.63 2.96 8.86
C ILE A 243 10.38 2.53 10.30
N PHE A 244 9.17 2.74 10.79
CA PHE A 244 8.72 2.26 12.10
C PHE A 244 7.48 1.40 11.97
N ASN A 245 7.43 0.29 12.73
CA ASN A 245 6.22 -0.50 12.87
C ASN A 245 5.43 -0.03 14.10
N CYS A 246 4.36 0.73 13.90
CA CYS A 246 3.44 1.13 14.97
C CYS A 246 2.27 0.15 15.10
N THR A 247 2.57 -1.16 15.03
CA THR A 247 1.64 -2.27 15.24
C THR A 247 2.14 -3.16 16.40
N PRO A 248 2.16 -2.65 17.65
CA PRO A 248 2.88 -3.30 18.76
C PRO A 248 2.30 -4.65 19.20
N LYS A 249 1.03 -4.94 18.87
CA LYS A 249 0.37 -6.23 19.16
C LYS A 249 0.54 -7.27 18.05
N GLY A 250 1.10 -6.87 16.91
CA GLY A 250 1.39 -7.76 15.79
C GLY A 250 2.68 -8.55 15.99
N GLU A 251 2.99 -9.42 15.05
CA GLU A 251 4.33 -10.00 15.00
C GLU A 251 5.37 -8.92 14.69
N PRO A 252 6.56 -8.99 15.31
CA PRO A 252 7.62 -8.03 15.06
C PRO A 252 8.19 -8.19 13.64
N LEU A 253 8.69 -7.06 13.13
CA LEU A 253 9.64 -7.02 12.02
C LEU A 253 11.04 -6.87 12.64
N GLU A 254 11.98 -7.74 12.30
CA GLU A 254 13.29 -7.83 12.95
C GLU A 254 14.20 -6.64 12.61
N SER A 255 14.17 -6.17 11.37
CA SER A 255 14.97 -5.06 10.87
C SER A 255 14.27 -3.69 10.98
N ILE A 256 12.97 -3.67 11.26
CA ILE A 256 12.17 -2.45 11.39
C ILE A 256 11.74 -2.29 12.84
N ALA A 257 12.19 -1.22 13.50
CA ALA A 257 11.88 -0.98 14.91
C ALA A 257 10.37 -0.85 15.15
N THR A 258 9.86 -1.64 16.10
CA THR A 258 8.49 -1.52 16.62
C THR A 258 8.41 -0.39 17.64
N ILE A 259 7.40 0.47 17.51
CA ILE A 259 7.13 1.58 18.43
C ILE A 259 5.69 1.51 18.95
N ASN A 260 5.47 2.09 20.13
CA ASN A 260 4.13 2.32 20.66
C ASN A 260 3.61 3.74 20.29
N TYR A 261 2.36 4.04 20.66
CA TYR A 261 1.73 5.31 20.30
C TYR A 261 2.30 6.53 21.04
N GLU A 262 2.89 6.37 22.23
CA GLU A 262 3.57 7.46 22.94
C GLU A 262 4.89 7.83 22.24
N GLN A 263 5.64 6.83 21.79
CA GLN A 263 6.85 7.02 20.99
C GLN A 263 6.53 7.64 19.63
N LEU A 264 5.39 7.30 19.03
CA LEU A 264 4.90 7.92 17.79
C LEU A 264 4.72 9.43 17.95
N GLU A 265 4.05 9.88 19.01
CA GLU A 265 3.87 11.32 19.31
C GLU A 265 5.23 12.02 19.40
N ASP A 266 6.14 11.43 20.19
CA ASP A 266 7.51 11.94 20.38
C ASP A 266 8.28 12.08 19.05
N ILE A 267 8.19 11.07 18.17
CA ILE A 267 8.87 11.06 16.87
C ILE A 267 8.36 12.17 15.95
N LEU A 268 7.06 12.48 16.02
CA LEU A 268 6.42 13.49 15.18
C LEU A 268 6.62 14.91 15.72
N ILE A 269 6.67 15.09 17.04
CA ILE A 269 6.82 16.40 17.68
C ILE A 269 8.29 16.86 17.69
N LYS A 270 9.26 15.96 17.92
CA LYS A 270 10.69 16.31 18.08
C LYS A 270 11.42 16.65 16.77
N LYS A 271 10.72 16.74 15.63
CA LYS A 271 11.34 16.88 14.29
C LYS A 271 10.88 18.11 13.48
N ASP A 272 10.15 19.02 14.11
CA ASP A 272 9.90 20.40 13.63
C ASP A 272 10.83 21.39 14.35
#